data_AF-A0A9W7W6N1-F1
#
_entry.id   AF-A0A9W7W6N1-F1
#
_cell.length_a   1.000
_cell.length_b   1.000
_cell.length_c   1.000
_cell.angle_alpha   90.00
_cell.angle_beta   90.00
_cell.angle_gamma   90.00
#
_symmetry.space_group_name_H-M   'P 1'
#
loop_
_entity.id
_entity.type
_entity.pdbx_description
1 polymer ?
#
loop_
_entity_poly.entity_id
_entity_poly.type
_entity_poly.pdbx_seq_one_letter_code
_entity_poly.pdbx_strand_id
1 'polypeptide(L)'
;MAYALEHGSRPATIGLVLATSPLALLAWIGEKFLEWSDEAPALDEILASVSLYWLTETFARCIYPYRGFFKGGERPKVEKPSGYSFFPKELVPTPRSQAAAAMNLVVFKQHTSGGHFAAMEKPVELLEDVEEWVKVVWKGS
;
A
#
# COMPACT_ATOMS: atom_id res chain seq x y z
N MET A 1 -6.60 -10.30 5.94
CA MET A 1 -7.81 -10.02 5.11
C MET A 1 -9.03 -9.56 5.89
N ALA A 2 -9.27 -10.00 7.14
CA ALA A 2 -10.46 -9.59 7.92
C ALA A 2 -10.63 -8.06 8.05
N TYR A 3 -9.53 -7.31 8.22
CA TYR A 3 -9.57 -5.85 8.31
C TYR A 3 -10.25 -5.21 7.07
N ALA A 4 -9.94 -5.70 5.87
CA ALA A 4 -10.48 -5.17 4.62
C ALA A 4 -11.98 -5.47 4.48
N LEU A 5 -12.41 -6.67 4.90
CA LEU A 5 -13.82 -7.05 4.95
C LEU A 5 -14.61 -6.17 5.92
N GLU A 6 -14.04 -5.84 7.07
CA GLU A 6 -14.67 -4.93 8.04
C GLU A 6 -14.78 -3.50 7.48
N HIS A 7 -13.72 -3.01 6.85
CA HIS A 7 -13.69 -1.69 6.21
C HIS A 7 -14.71 -1.55 5.07
N GLY A 8 -14.83 -2.56 4.19
CA GLY A 8 -15.84 -2.54 3.11
C GLY A 8 -17.25 -2.86 3.59
N SER A 9 -17.29 -3.69 4.64
CA SER A 9 -18.36 -4.20 5.47
C SER A 9 -19.28 -3.20 6.17
N ARG A 10 -18.66 -2.60 7.18
CA ARG A 10 -19.26 -1.81 8.25
C ARG A 10 -18.36 -0.60 8.55
N PRO A 11 -17.98 0.21 7.55
CA PRO A 11 -17.02 1.31 7.74
C PRO A 11 -17.44 2.32 8.82
N ALA A 12 -18.74 2.62 8.92
CA ALA A 12 -19.23 3.52 9.97
C ALA A 12 -19.04 2.92 11.37
N THR A 13 -19.30 1.62 11.54
CA THR A 13 -19.13 0.92 12.81
C THR A 13 -17.67 0.92 13.24
N ILE A 14 -16.76 0.39 12.40
CA ILE A 14 -15.34 0.32 12.77
C ILE A 14 -14.70 1.71 12.89
N GLY A 15 -15.15 2.68 12.09
CA GLY A 15 -14.72 4.07 12.19
C GLY A 15 -15.05 4.69 13.55
N LEU A 16 -16.28 4.50 14.03
CA LEU A 16 -16.69 4.97 15.36
C LEU A 16 -15.96 4.23 16.48
N VAL A 17 -15.78 2.90 16.37
CA VAL A 17 -15.04 2.10 17.36
C VAL A 17 -13.61 2.65 17.55
N LEU A 18 -12.88 2.84 16.45
CA LEU A 18 -11.47 3.25 16.52
C LEU A 18 -11.28 4.73 16.85
N ALA A 19 -12.32 5.57 16.71
CA ALA A 19 -12.31 6.95 17.17
C ALA A 19 -12.43 7.09 18.70
N THR A 20 -12.84 6.04 19.42
CA THR A 20 -13.05 6.13 20.88
C THR A 20 -11.75 6.20 21.69
N SER A 21 -10.64 5.68 21.17
CA SER A 21 -9.39 5.55 21.91
C SER A 21 -8.18 5.49 20.96
N PRO A 22 -7.11 6.28 21.23
CA PRO A 22 -5.90 6.20 20.43
C PRO A 22 -5.20 4.84 20.55
N LEU A 23 -5.41 4.11 21.65
CA LEU A 23 -4.88 2.74 21.81
C LEU A 23 -5.63 1.73 20.95
N ALA A 24 -6.94 1.90 20.76
CA ALA A 24 -7.71 1.06 19.84
C ALA A 24 -7.24 1.28 18.39
N LEU A 25 -7.04 2.54 18.01
CA LEU A 25 -6.49 2.91 16.70
C LEU A 25 -5.07 2.36 16.51
N LEU A 26 -4.20 2.49 17.52
CA LEU A 26 -2.84 1.96 17.52
C LEU A 26 -2.83 0.44 17.35
N ALA A 27 -3.67 -0.30 18.08
CA ALA A 27 -3.74 -1.75 17.93
C ALA A 27 -4.12 -2.14 16.51
N TRP A 28 -5.12 -1.46 15.92
CA TRP A 28 -5.63 -1.79 14.58
C TRP A 28 -4.65 -1.46 13.45
N ILE A 29 -3.98 -0.30 13.51
CA ILE A 29 -3.04 0.15 12.49
C ILE A 29 -1.65 -0.44 12.72
N GLY A 30 -1.19 -0.50 13.98
CA GLY A 30 0.13 -0.99 14.36
C GLY A 30 0.36 -2.44 13.97
N GLU A 31 -0.67 -3.30 14.05
CA GLU A 31 -0.61 -4.67 13.52
C GLU A 31 -0.15 -4.69 12.05
N LYS A 32 -0.58 -3.71 11.24
CA LYS A 32 -0.25 -3.66 9.80
C LYS A 32 1.18 -3.25 9.55
N PHE A 33 1.69 -2.29 10.32
CA PHE A 33 3.10 -1.93 10.28
C PHE A 33 4.01 -3.11 10.63
N LEU A 34 3.63 -3.91 11.64
CA LEU A 34 4.42 -5.06 12.07
C LEU A 34 4.32 -6.23 11.09
N GLU A 35 3.14 -6.52 10.54
CA GLU A 35 2.93 -7.69 9.68
C GLU A 35 3.27 -7.47 8.20
N TRP A 36 3.18 -6.24 7.69
CA TRP A 36 3.30 -5.97 6.25
C TRP A 36 4.68 -5.48 5.81
N SER A 37 5.55 -5.18 6.77
CA SER A 37 6.94 -4.82 6.51
C SER A 37 7.82 -6.07 6.46
N ASP A 38 8.92 -6.03 5.70
CA ASP A 38 9.94 -7.09 5.73
C ASP A 38 10.71 -7.07 7.06
N GLU A 39 11.05 -5.87 7.51
CA GLU A 39 11.63 -5.60 8.82
C GLU A 39 10.68 -4.70 9.61
N ALA A 40 10.46 -5.01 10.89
CA ALA A 40 9.57 -4.23 11.72
C ALA A 40 10.10 -2.79 11.85
N PRO A 41 9.28 -1.76 11.55
CA PRO A 41 9.69 -0.37 11.68
C PRO A 41 9.91 -0.01 13.15
N ALA A 42 10.63 1.09 13.40
CA ALA A 42 10.82 1.56 14.75
C ALA A 42 9.47 1.94 15.37
N LEU A 43 9.33 1.72 16.69
CA LEU A 43 8.09 2.05 17.39
C LEU A 43 7.69 3.52 17.18
N ASP A 44 8.67 4.43 17.15
CA ASP A 44 8.44 5.85 16.94
C ASP A 44 7.84 6.15 15.56
N GLU A 45 8.16 5.38 14.52
CA GLU A 45 7.57 5.54 13.17
C GLU A 45 6.10 5.12 13.17
N ILE A 46 5.77 4.01 13.84
CA ILE A 46 4.40 3.55 14.02
C ILE A 46 3.60 4.60 14.81
N LEU A 47 4.15 5.06 15.94
CA LEU A 47 3.52 6.05 16.80
C LEU A 47 3.33 7.39 16.07
N ALA A 48 4.29 7.83 15.25
CA ALA A 48 4.18 9.05 14.47
C ALA A 48 3.00 8.97 13.48
N SER A 49 2.90 7.86 12.73
CA SER A 49 1.81 7.65 11.77
C SER A 49 0.44 7.55 12.46
N VAL A 50 0.34 6.73 13.52
CA VAL A 50 -0.92 6.58 14.28
C VAL A 50 -1.33 7.88 14.96
N SER A 51 -0.39 8.64 15.51
CA SER A 51 -0.66 9.95 16.10
C SER A 51 -1.17 10.93 15.05
N LEU A 52 -0.60 10.94 13.85
CA LEU A 52 -1.11 11.74 12.74
C LEU A 52 -2.55 11.33 12.41
N TYR A 53 -2.83 10.04 12.25
CA TYR A 53 -4.18 9.53 12.00
C TYR A 53 -5.19 9.94 13.08
N TRP A 54 -4.77 9.89 14.34
CA TRP A 54 -5.58 10.29 15.49
C TRP A 54 -5.90 11.78 15.47
N LEU A 55 -4.86 12.62 15.40
CA LEU A 55 -4.98 14.08 15.49
C LEU A 55 -5.75 14.68 14.32
N THR A 56 -5.79 14.00 13.16
CA THR A 56 -6.54 14.45 11.99
C THR A 56 -7.82 13.65 11.75
N GLU A 57 -8.24 12.77 12.65
CA GLU A 57 -9.45 11.94 12.51
C GLU A 57 -9.50 11.19 11.16
N THR A 58 -8.36 10.66 10.69
CA THR A 58 -8.22 10.13 9.33
C THR A 58 -8.95 8.81 9.13
N PHE A 59 -8.91 7.91 10.12
CA PHE A 59 -9.30 6.52 9.93
C PHE A 59 -10.73 6.35 9.38
N ALA A 60 -11.72 6.99 10.01
CA ALA A 60 -13.12 6.89 9.58
C ALA A 60 -13.36 7.48 8.17
N ARG A 61 -12.47 8.38 7.71
CA ARG A 61 -12.57 9.09 6.44
C ARG A 61 -11.77 8.44 5.31
N CYS A 62 -10.82 7.56 5.60
CA CYS A 62 -9.93 6.96 4.60
C CYS A 62 -10.34 5.55 4.14
N ILE A 63 -11.27 4.88 4.83
CA ILE A 63 -11.62 3.48 4.54
C ILE A 63 -12.75 3.29 3.50
N TYR A 64 -13.30 4.37 2.93
CA TYR A 64 -14.36 4.27 1.92
C TYR A 64 -14.01 3.43 0.67
N PRO A 65 -12.75 3.36 0.17
CA PRO A 65 -12.43 2.58 -1.03
C PRO A 65 -12.68 1.08 -0.86
N TYR A 66 -12.62 0.56 0.38
CA TYR A 66 -12.80 -0.87 0.66
C TYR A 66 -14.19 -1.40 0.29
N ARG A 67 -15.21 -0.54 0.19
CA ARG A 67 -16.56 -0.94 -0.28
C ARG A 67 -16.55 -1.48 -1.71
N GLY A 68 -15.58 -1.06 -2.53
CA GLY A 68 -15.39 -1.53 -3.91
C GLY A 68 -14.48 -2.75 -4.02
N PHE A 69 -13.69 -3.06 -2.98
CA PHE A 69 -12.61 -4.03 -3.06
C PHE A 69 -13.10 -5.45 -3.38
N PHE A 70 -14.26 -5.85 -2.84
CA PHE A 70 -14.84 -7.19 -3.03
C PHE A 70 -15.93 -7.25 -4.10
N LYS A 71 -16.17 -6.18 -4.85
CA LYS A 71 -17.25 -6.14 -5.86
C LYS A 71 -16.94 -6.94 -7.13
N GLY A 72 -15.72 -7.45 -7.27
CA GLY A 72 -15.29 -8.19 -8.46
C GLY A 72 -15.32 -7.34 -9.73
N GLY A 73 -15.09 -7.98 -10.88
CA GLY A 73 -15.10 -7.35 -12.20
C GLY A 73 -13.73 -7.31 -12.87
N GLU A 74 -13.74 -7.32 -14.20
CA GLU A 74 -12.52 -7.15 -14.99
C GLU A 74 -11.98 -5.73 -14.80
N ARG A 75 -10.70 -5.63 -14.46
CA ARG A 75 -9.98 -4.36 -14.48
C ARG A 75 -9.45 -4.14 -15.89
N PRO A 76 -9.68 -2.96 -16.51
CA PRO A 76 -9.14 -2.69 -17.82
C PRO A 76 -7.61 -2.69 -17.75
N LYS A 77 -6.99 -3.17 -18.83
CA LYS A 77 -5.55 -3.11 -18.99
C LYS A 77 -5.09 -1.64 -19.03
N VAL A 78 -3.99 -1.33 -18.34
CA VAL A 78 -3.38 0.00 -18.40
C VAL A 78 -2.55 0.13 -19.67
N GLU A 79 -3.02 0.91 -20.65
CA GLU A 79 -2.38 1.02 -21.98
C GLU A 79 -1.15 1.95 -22.00
N LYS A 80 -1.07 2.92 -21.08
CA LYS A 80 0.06 3.85 -21.01
C LYS A 80 1.33 3.14 -20.47
N PRO A 81 2.54 3.58 -20.88
CA PRO A 81 3.80 2.98 -20.41
C PRO A 81 3.87 2.95 -18.87
N SER A 82 3.98 1.75 -18.32
CA SER A 82 3.92 1.49 -16.87
C SER A 82 5.19 0.80 -16.38
N GLY A 83 5.63 1.18 -15.19
CA GLY A 83 6.69 0.51 -14.44
C GLY A 83 6.11 -0.34 -13.31
N TYR A 84 6.79 -1.42 -12.93
CA TYR A 84 6.43 -2.22 -11.76
C TYR A 84 7.69 -2.59 -10.95
N SER A 85 7.68 -2.26 -9.66
CA SER A 85 8.71 -2.63 -8.69
C SER A 85 8.19 -3.75 -7.80
N PHE A 86 8.82 -4.91 -7.88
CA PHE A 86 8.47 -6.10 -7.11
C PHE A 86 9.31 -6.17 -5.83
N PHE A 87 8.64 -6.12 -4.69
CA PHE A 87 9.20 -6.35 -3.36
C PHE A 87 8.69 -7.68 -2.79
N PRO A 88 9.56 -8.56 -2.26
CA PRO A 88 9.20 -9.94 -1.96
C PRO A 88 8.23 -10.12 -0.79
N LYS A 89 8.10 -9.15 0.11
CA LYS A 89 7.17 -9.22 1.26
C LYS A 89 5.89 -8.40 1.08
N GLU A 90 5.60 -7.96 -0.15
CA GLU A 90 4.29 -7.38 -0.48
C GLU A 90 3.15 -8.38 -0.13
N LEU A 91 1.95 -7.87 0.18
CA LEU A 91 0.78 -8.66 0.55
C LEU A 91 0.33 -9.61 -0.57
N VAL A 92 0.47 -9.15 -1.81
CA VAL A 92 0.16 -9.93 -3.01
C VAL A 92 1.30 -9.76 -4.02
N PRO A 93 2.43 -10.48 -3.83
CA PRO A 93 3.56 -10.41 -4.74
C PRO A 93 3.11 -10.86 -6.14
N THR A 94 3.09 -9.94 -7.09
CA THR A 94 2.55 -10.18 -8.43
C THR A 94 3.69 -10.51 -9.40
N PRO A 95 3.77 -11.73 -9.96
CA PRO A 95 4.82 -12.09 -10.92
C PRO A 95 4.79 -11.20 -12.17
N ARG A 96 5.94 -11.05 -12.82
CA ARG A 96 6.10 -10.26 -14.05
C ARG A 96 5.08 -10.59 -15.13
N SER A 97 4.76 -11.87 -15.33
CA SER A 97 3.78 -12.31 -16.33
C SER A 97 2.36 -11.77 -16.06
N GLN A 98 1.94 -11.74 -14.80
CA GLN A 98 0.64 -11.19 -14.40
C GLN A 98 0.64 -9.65 -14.49
N ALA A 99 1.73 -8.99 -14.08
CA ALA A 99 1.87 -7.55 -14.25
C ALA A 99 1.80 -7.17 -15.75
N ALA A 100 2.53 -7.88 -16.63
CA ALA A 100 2.51 -7.63 -18.07
C ALA A 100 1.14 -7.90 -18.73
N ALA A 101 0.34 -8.79 -18.17
CA ALA A 101 -1.04 -8.99 -18.62
C ALA A 101 -1.94 -7.80 -18.24
N ALA A 102 -1.72 -7.19 -17.07
CA ALA A 102 -2.52 -6.09 -16.53
C ALA A 102 -2.12 -4.70 -17.02
N MET A 103 -0.91 -4.51 -17.54
CA MET A 103 -0.42 -3.19 -18.00
C MET A 103 0.55 -3.28 -19.18
N ASN A 104 0.72 -2.16 -19.90
CA ASN A 104 1.82 -1.93 -20.83
C ASN A 104 3.13 -1.78 -20.05
N LEU A 105 3.67 -2.92 -19.63
CA LEU A 105 4.83 -3.01 -18.74
C LEU A 105 6.13 -2.76 -19.51
N VAL A 106 6.70 -1.58 -19.33
CA VAL A 106 7.96 -1.15 -20.00
C VAL A 106 9.19 -1.27 -19.11
N VAL A 107 9.00 -1.22 -17.78
CA VAL A 107 10.05 -1.42 -16.78
C VAL A 107 9.54 -2.40 -15.72
N PHE A 108 10.34 -3.41 -15.39
CA PHE A 108 10.06 -4.34 -14.31
C PHE A 108 11.32 -4.53 -13.47
N LYS A 109 11.22 -4.24 -12.18
CA LYS A 109 12.32 -4.32 -11.22
C LYS A 109 11.97 -5.34 -10.14
N GLN A 110 12.93 -6.16 -9.78
CA GLN A 110 12.74 -7.21 -8.79
C GLN A 110 13.82 -7.08 -7.73
N HIS A 111 13.38 -6.88 -6.50
CA HIS A 111 14.24 -6.69 -5.34
C HIS A 111 14.32 -7.97 -4.51
N THR A 112 15.37 -8.07 -3.69
CA THR A 112 15.64 -9.24 -2.84
C THR A 112 15.14 -9.07 -1.40
N SER A 113 14.74 -7.85 -1.01
CA SER A 113 14.21 -7.50 0.31
C SER A 113 13.21 -6.33 0.19
N GLY A 114 12.48 -6.03 1.27
CA GLY A 114 11.43 -5.02 1.32
C GLY A 114 10.01 -5.60 1.24
N GLY A 115 9.08 -4.93 1.93
CA GLY A 115 7.68 -5.30 2.02
C GLY A 115 6.70 -4.32 1.41
N HIS A 116 5.52 -4.25 2.01
CA HIS A 116 4.40 -3.46 1.50
C HIS A 116 4.68 -1.95 1.52
N PHE A 117 5.47 -1.49 2.49
CA PHE A 117 5.80 -0.07 2.66
C PHE A 117 7.12 0.26 1.97
N ALA A 118 7.28 -0.13 0.69
CA ALA A 118 8.53 0.00 -0.07
C ALA A 118 9.18 1.40 0.01
N ALA A 119 8.38 2.48 -0.01
CA ALA A 119 8.91 3.84 0.10
C ALA A 119 9.51 4.16 1.47
N MET A 120 9.03 3.51 2.54
CA MET A 120 9.55 3.63 3.90
C MET A 120 10.72 2.65 4.13
N GLU A 121 10.59 1.42 3.68
CA GLU A 121 11.56 0.34 3.93
C GLU A 121 12.79 0.43 3.02
N LYS A 122 12.58 0.74 1.74
CA LYS A 122 13.60 0.75 0.68
C LYS A 122 13.53 2.04 -0.17
N PRO A 123 13.65 3.23 0.46
CA PRO A 123 13.45 4.51 -0.21
C PRO A 123 14.40 4.73 -1.40
N VAL A 124 15.65 4.27 -1.28
CA VAL A 124 16.66 4.43 -2.35
C VAL A 124 16.33 3.52 -3.54
N GLU A 125 16.04 2.25 -3.29
CA GLU A 125 15.69 1.27 -4.35
C GLU A 125 14.42 1.71 -5.10
N LEU A 126 13.39 2.16 -4.37
CA LEU A 126 12.17 2.65 -5.00
C LEU A 126 12.39 3.93 -5.80
N LEU A 127 13.21 4.86 -5.31
CA LEU A 127 13.53 6.09 -6.05
C LEU A 127 14.29 5.78 -7.34
N GLU A 128 15.31 4.92 -7.29
CA GLU A 128 16.08 4.49 -8.46
C GLU A 128 15.17 3.86 -9.53
N ASP A 129 14.22 3.02 -9.12
CA ASP A 129 13.24 2.42 -10.02
C ASP A 129 12.34 3.48 -10.70
N VAL A 130 11.88 4.48 -9.93
CA VAL A 130 11.07 5.59 -10.46
C VAL A 130 11.88 6.40 -11.46
N GLU A 131 13.14 6.74 -11.16
CA GLU A 131 14.00 7.47 -12.07
C GLU A 131 14.28 6.71 -13.37
N GLU A 132 14.52 5.40 -13.29
CA GLU A 132 14.70 4.57 -14.47
C GLU A 132 13.45 4.53 -15.33
N TRP A 133 12.28 4.34 -14.72
CA TRP A 133 11.02 4.40 -15.44
C TRP A 133 10.81 5.76 -16.12
N VAL A 134 11.04 6.88 -15.41
CA VAL A 134 10.94 8.22 -15.98
C VAL A 134 11.87 8.40 -17.18
N LYS A 135 13.14 7.96 -17.10
CA LYS A 135 14.09 8.02 -18.23
C LYS A 135 13.60 7.25 -19.46
N VAL A 136 12.88 6.14 -19.27
CA VAL A 136 12.32 5.33 -20.35
C VAL A 136 11.10 6.00 -20.99
N VAL A 137 10.20 6.57 -20.19
CA VAL A 137 8.89 7.03 -20.67
C VAL A 137 8.83 8.51 -21.01
N TRP A 138 9.67 9.34 -20.39
CA TRP A 138 9.71 10.77 -20.57
C TRP A 138 10.85 11.17 -21.52
N LYS A 139 10.51 11.42 -22.78
CA LYS A 139 11.49 11.77 -23.82
C LYS A 139 11.79 13.27 -23.93
N GLY A 140 11.26 14.08 -23.02
CA GLY A 140 11.30 15.55 -23.11
C GLY A 140 10.41 16.08 -24.24
N SER A 141 9.90 17.30 -24.05
CA SER A 141 9.32 18.13 -25.11
C SER A 141 10.34 19.16 -25.56
#